data_AF-A0A656JI30-F1
#
_entry.id   AF-A0A656JI30-F1
#
_cell.length_a   1.000
_cell.length_b   1.000
_cell.length_c   1.000
_cell.angle_alpha   90.00
_cell.angle_beta   90.00
_cell.angle_gamma   90.00
#
_symmetry.space_group_name_H-M   'P 1'
#
loop_
_entity.id
_entity.type
_entity.pdbx_description
1 polymer ?
#
loop_
_entity_poly.entity_id
_entity_poly.type
_entity_poly.pdbx_seq_one_letter_code
_entity_poly.pdbx_strand_id
1 'polypeptide(L)'
;PKRYLWDENAYTHGWRFNNSYVQTDSEPKATAAPFSHKITKLGQAFYKLKNEDDRLPAFSPQYSRSSLMTFMLAEVLTQALLQINSPAQRTRMGHTQQPRQLNSIILTVPPGMPQVERSLLNDRLLQALALVWKCMGWHEGDLDPSKAKGLNSPVPAPRVPLPRIKVEWDEATCGQLVYLYTEIRENFAGHAQEFFDTLARPDKANREHITLASIDIGGGTTDLVITDYS
;
A
#
# COMPACT_ATOMS: atom_id res chain seq x y z
N PRO A 1 -4.12 4.40 16.13
CA PRO A 1 -3.91 4.18 14.67
C PRO A 1 -5.09 4.59 13.78
N LYS A 2 -6.31 4.06 14.00
CA LYS A 2 -7.51 4.34 13.16
C LYS A 2 -7.90 5.82 13.07
N ARG A 3 -7.61 6.62 14.11
CA ARG A 3 -7.91 8.07 14.14
C ARG A 3 -7.13 8.90 13.12
N TYR A 4 -5.99 8.42 12.62
CA TYR A 4 -5.16 9.20 11.70
C TYR A 4 -5.72 9.26 10.30
N LEU A 5 -6.39 8.21 9.84
CA LEU A 5 -6.92 8.14 8.49
C LEU A 5 -8.03 9.18 8.25
N TRP A 6 -8.81 9.53 9.28
CA TRP A 6 -9.95 10.45 9.18
C TRP A 6 -9.63 11.92 9.38
N ASP A 7 -8.47 12.22 9.97
CA ASP A 7 -8.16 13.59 10.35
C ASP A 7 -7.53 14.34 9.17
N GLU A 8 -8.39 15.09 8.47
CA GLU A 8 -8.05 15.92 7.33
C GLU A 8 -7.69 17.36 7.71
N ASN A 9 -7.69 17.69 9.01
CA ASN A 9 -7.39 19.04 9.47
C ASN A 9 -5.91 19.38 9.28
N ALA A 10 -5.64 20.68 9.11
CA ALA A 10 -4.28 21.20 9.05
C ALA A 10 -3.53 20.97 10.36
N TYR A 11 -2.33 20.40 10.29
CA TYR A 11 -1.43 20.40 11.45
C TYR A 11 -0.73 21.75 11.55
N THR A 12 -1.24 22.64 12.40
CA THR A 12 -0.87 24.07 12.46
C THR A 12 0.60 24.33 12.76
N HIS A 13 1.24 23.45 13.55
CA HIS A 13 2.67 23.54 13.90
C HIS A 13 3.60 23.29 12.69
N GLY A 14 3.07 22.69 11.62
CA GLY A 14 3.81 22.35 10.41
C GLY A 14 4.68 21.11 10.57
N TRP A 15 4.97 20.46 9.45
CA TRP A 15 5.81 19.28 9.35
C TRP A 15 7.26 19.65 9.06
N ARG A 16 8.18 19.00 9.75
CA ARG A 16 9.62 19.18 9.60
C ARG A 16 10.27 17.82 9.42
N PHE A 17 11.38 17.78 8.67
CA PHE A 17 12.17 16.56 8.59
C PHE A 17 12.97 16.40 9.89
N ASN A 18 13.04 15.16 10.38
CA ASN A 18 13.89 14.83 11.50
C ASN A 18 15.36 15.06 11.11
N ASN A 19 16.10 15.81 11.93
CA ASN A 19 17.50 16.14 11.66
C ASN A 19 18.47 15.47 12.64
N SER A 20 18.25 14.19 12.94
CA SER A 20 19.03 13.40 13.89
C SER A 20 20.54 13.32 13.59
N TYR A 21 20.96 13.59 12.35
CA TYR A 21 22.36 13.44 11.91
C TYR A 21 23.04 14.75 11.47
N VAL A 22 22.31 15.86 11.34
CA VAL A 22 22.88 17.16 10.97
C VAL A 22 22.49 18.19 12.03
N GLN A 23 23.46 18.65 12.81
CA GLN A 23 23.28 19.73 13.79
C GLN A 23 23.12 21.07 13.06
N THR A 24 21.92 21.36 12.55
CA THR A 24 21.53 22.71 12.15
C THR A 24 20.68 23.36 13.24
N ASP A 25 20.75 24.68 13.39
CA ASP A 25 20.01 25.43 14.42
C ASP A 25 18.47 25.32 14.29
N SER A 26 17.96 24.82 13.16
CA SER A 26 16.54 24.52 13.00
C SER A 26 16.31 23.30 12.10
N GLU A 27 15.24 22.55 12.39
CA GLU A 27 14.79 21.45 11.54
C GLU A 27 14.27 21.99 10.21
N PRO A 28 14.62 21.41 9.04
CA PRO A 28 14.10 21.90 7.76
C PRO A 28 12.61 21.56 7.61
N LYS A 29 11.86 22.44 6.93
CA LYS A 29 10.46 22.17 6.58
C LYS A 29 10.37 20.92 5.70
N ALA A 30 9.31 20.13 5.88
CA ALA A 30 9.06 18.90 5.12
C ALA A 30 8.61 19.17 3.66
N THR A 31 9.42 19.85 2.85
CA THR A 31 9.07 20.31 1.49
C THR A 31 9.97 19.72 0.41
N ALA A 32 10.38 18.46 0.54
CA ALA A 32 11.30 17.81 -0.41
C ALA A 32 10.70 17.66 -1.82
N ALA A 33 11.41 18.19 -2.81
CA ALA A 33 11.13 17.95 -4.23
C ALA A 33 11.57 16.53 -4.65
N PRO A 34 10.98 15.94 -5.70
CA PRO A 34 9.89 16.48 -6.52
C PRO A 34 8.50 16.36 -5.88
N PHE A 35 8.37 15.61 -4.77
CA PHE A 35 7.09 15.23 -4.18
C PHE A 35 6.28 16.44 -3.68
N SER A 36 6.92 17.38 -2.98
CA SER A 36 6.29 18.60 -2.45
C SER A 36 5.70 19.51 -3.53
N HIS A 37 6.18 19.42 -4.77
CA HIS A 37 5.67 20.19 -5.91
C HIS A 37 4.40 19.59 -6.53
N LYS A 38 3.91 18.45 -6.03
CA LYS A 38 2.73 17.74 -6.55
C LYS A 38 1.61 17.61 -5.52
N ILE A 39 1.77 18.23 -4.35
CA ILE A 39 0.81 18.18 -3.24
C ILE A 39 0.53 19.56 -2.67
N THR A 40 -0.68 19.73 -2.13
CA THR A 40 -1.09 20.94 -1.42
C THR A 40 -0.42 21.06 -0.06
N LYS A 41 -0.60 22.21 0.61
CA LYS A 41 -0.23 22.40 2.03
C LYS A 41 -0.83 21.35 2.98
N LEU A 42 -1.96 20.73 2.63
CA LEU A 42 -2.61 19.67 3.41
C LEU A 42 -2.17 18.26 3.00
N GLY A 43 -1.34 18.12 1.97
CA GLY A 43 -0.83 16.84 1.50
C GLY A 43 -1.73 16.12 0.50
N GLN A 44 -2.69 16.82 -0.09
CA GLN A 44 -3.56 16.27 -1.14
C GLN A 44 -2.86 16.37 -2.50
N ALA A 45 -2.94 15.31 -3.30
CA ALA A 45 -2.36 15.30 -4.64
C ALA A 45 -3.07 16.28 -5.59
N PHE A 46 -2.32 17.08 -6.34
CA PHE A 46 -2.88 18.10 -7.23
C PHE A 46 -3.86 17.58 -8.28
N TYR A 47 -3.64 16.38 -8.80
CA TYR A 47 -4.52 15.78 -9.81
C TYR A 47 -5.95 15.52 -9.29
N LYS A 48 -6.14 15.50 -7.97
CA LYS A 48 -7.46 15.36 -7.34
C LYS A 48 -8.21 16.70 -7.29
N LEU A 49 -7.52 17.82 -7.49
CA LEU A 49 -8.11 19.16 -7.46
C LEU A 49 -8.63 19.54 -8.83
N LYS A 50 -9.90 19.97 -8.86
CA LYS A 50 -10.58 20.39 -10.08
C LYS A 50 -10.06 21.73 -10.57
N ASN A 51 -9.87 22.69 -9.66
CA ASN A 51 -9.37 24.03 -10.00
C ASN A 51 -7.85 24.03 -9.95
N GLU A 52 -7.23 24.63 -10.94
CA GLU A 52 -5.76 24.72 -11.00
C GLU A 52 -5.21 25.73 -9.97
N ASP A 53 -5.98 26.77 -9.65
CA ASP A 53 -5.63 27.77 -8.64
C ASP A 53 -5.48 27.18 -7.23
N ASP A 54 -6.12 26.04 -6.97
CA ASP A 54 -6.00 25.32 -5.69
C ASP A 54 -4.70 24.49 -5.62
N ARG A 55 -3.98 24.32 -6.74
CA ARG A 55 -2.75 23.51 -6.85
C ARG A 55 -1.51 24.32 -6.43
N LEU A 56 -1.58 24.93 -5.26
CA LEU A 56 -0.46 25.69 -4.71
C LEU A 56 0.47 24.77 -3.91
N PRO A 57 1.77 24.68 -4.28
CA PRO A 57 2.74 23.89 -3.54
C PRO A 57 2.81 24.30 -2.07
N ALA A 58 3.10 23.32 -1.21
CA ALA A 58 3.20 23.55 0.22
C ALA A 58 4.44 24.41 0.59
N PHE A 59 4.32 25.74 0.59
CA PHE A 59 5.36 26.62 1.19
C PHE A 59 5.43 26.50 2.72
N SER A 60 4.30 26.08 3.32
CA SER A 60 4.17 25.71 4.72
C SER A 60 3.51 24.33 4.78
N PRO A 61 4.27 23.26 5.09
CA PRO A 61 3.77 21.89 5.07
C PRO A 61 2.88 21.65 6.30
N GLN A 62 1.57 21.91 6.19
CA GLN A 62 0.59 21.68 7.25
C GLN A 62 -0.21 20.40 6.98
N TYR A 63 0.51 19.36 6.54
CA TYR A 63 -0.07 18.09 6.11
C TYR A 63 -1.04 17.54 7.14
N SER A 64 -2.19 17.04 6.66
CA SER A 64 -3.16 16.41 7.54
C SER A 64 -2.65 15.05 8.01
N ARG A 65 -3.12 14.56 9.15
CA ARG A 65 -2.73 13.23 9.64
C ARG A 65 -3.15 12.13 8.65
N SER A 66 -4.25 12.35 7.94
CA SER A 66 -4.71 11.47 6.87
C SER A 66 -3.73 11.40 5.70
N SER A 67 -3.15 12.53 5.29
CA SER A 67 -2.18 12.58 4.18
C SER A 67 -0.86 11.87 4.47
N LEU A 68 -0.49 11.68 5.74
CA LEU A 68 0.66 10.87 6.12
C LEU A 68 0.53 9.43 5.66
N MET A 69 -0.69 8.90 5.59
CA MET A 69 -0.94 7.57 5.02
C MET A 69 -0.50 7.53 3.55
N THR A 70 -0.82 8.56 2.76
CA THR A 70 -0.35 8.69 1.38
C THR A 70 1.18 8.71 1.33
N PHE A 71 1.84 9.45 2.22
CA PHE A 71 3.31 9.59 2.20
C PHE A 71 4.01 8.28 2.60
N MET A 72 3.51 7.60 3.64
CA MET A 72 4.00 6.30 4.05
C MET A 72 3.84 5.27 2.93
N LEU A 73 2.65 5.20 2.30
CA LEU A 73 2.41 4.29 1.17
C LEU A 73 3.30 4.63 -0.04
N ALA A 74 3.53 5.93 -0.31
CA ALA A 74 4.42 6.37 -1.37
C ALA A 74 5.88 5.95 -1.11
N GLU A 75 6.34 6.05 0.14
CA GLU A 75 7.67 5.60 0.55
C GLU A 75 7.81 4.08 0.39
N VAL A 76 6.88 3.28 0.94
CA VAL A 76 6.90 1.81 0.79
C VAL A 76 6.88 1.41 -0.69
N LEU A 77 6.04 2.05 -1.50
CA LEU A 77 5.97 1.81 -2.94
C LEU A 77 7.29 2.15 -3.63
N THR A 78 7.92 3.28 -3.29
CA THR A 78 9.21 3.70 -3.86
C THR A 78 10.30 2.69 -3.49
N GLN A 79 10.37 2.28 -2.21
CA GLN A 79 11.32 1.28 -1.75
C GLN A 79 11.13 -0.07 -2.44
N ALA A 80 9.88 -0.52 -2.63
CA ALA A 80 9.59 -1.75 -3.36
C ALA A 80 10.08 -1.67 -4.82
N LEU A 81 9.80 -0.57 -5.53
CA LEU A 81 10.24 -0.35 -6.91
C LEU A 81 11.78 -0.32 -7.04
N LEU A 82 12.47 0.31 -6.08
CA LEU A 82 13.93 0.32 -6.00
C LEU A 82 14.49 -1.07 -5.72
N GLN A 83 13.93 -1.78 -4.74
CA GLN A 83 14.40 -3.09 -4.32
C GLN A 83 14.31 -4.12 -5.44
N ILE A 84 13.16 -4.21 -6.13
CA ILE A 84 12.98 -5.18 -7.24
C ILE A 84 13.92 -4.91 -8.42
N ASN A 85 14.37 -3.66 -8.59
CA ASN A 85 15.28 -3.25 -9.65
C ASN A 85 16.74 -3.10 -9.21
N SER A 86 17.06 -3.34 -7.93
CA SER A 86 18.42 -3.26 -7.43
C SER A 86 19.34 -4.27 -8.14
N PRO A 87 20.62 -3.93 -8.38
CA PRO A 87 21.56 -4.85 -9.04
C PRO A 87 21.67 -6.21 -8.33
N ALA A 88 21.69 -6.21 -7.00
CA ALA A 88 21.72 -7.43 -6.19
C ALA A 88 20.48 -8.29 -6.42
N GLN A 89 19.28 -7.71 -6.37
CA GLN A 89 18.03 -8.44 -6.58
C GLN A 89 17.90 -9.00 -7.99
N ARG A 90 18.25 -8.20 -9.02
CA ARG A 90 18.20 -8.66 -10.42
C ARG A 90 19.23 -9.74 -10.73
N THR A 91 20.35 -9.77 -10.03
CA THR A 91 21.33 -10.86 -10.15
C THR A 91 20.78 -12.13 -9.54
N ARG A 92 20.20 -12.05 -8.33
CA ARG A 92 19.63 -13.20 -7.61
C ARG A 92 18.48 -13.89 -8.36
N MET A 93 17.63 -13.13 -9.04
CA MET A 93 16.43 -13.63 -9.72
C MET A 93 16.66 -14.03 -11.20
N GLY A 94 17.89 -13.98 -11.72
CA GLY A 94 18.19 -14.19 -13.14
C GLY A 94 17.76 -13.03 -14.04
N HIS A 95 17.93 -13.13 -15.37
CA HIS A 95 17.56 -12.06 -16.33
C HIS A 95 18.01 -10.65 -15.91
N THR A 96 19.29 -10.51 -15.53
CA THR A 96 19.82 -9.32 -14.83
C THR A 96 19.69 -8.03 -15.64
N GLN A 97 19.63 -8.14 -16.97
CA GLN A 97 19.51 -7.01 -17.91
C GLN A 97 18.07 -6.56 -18.17
N GLN A 98 17.07 -7.23 -17.60
CA GLN A 98 15.66 -6.87 -17.80
C GLN A 98 15.13 -6.04 -16.62
N PRO A 99 14.47 -4.89 -16.84
CA PRO A 99 13.83 -4.14 -15.76
C PRO A 99 12.65 -4.92 -15.17
N ARG A 100 12.44 -4.80 -13.86
CA ARG A 100 11.28 -5.38 -13.17
C ARG A 100 10.17 -4.35 -13.07
N GLN A 101 8.96 -4.78 -13.39
CA GLN A 101 7.75 -3.97 -13.28
C GLN A 101 6.85 -4.53 -12.19
N LEU A 102 6.34 -3.65 -11.34
CA LEU A 102 5.36 -4.02 -10.33
C LEU A 102 3.99 -4.19 -11.02
N ASN A 103 3.45 -5.40 -11.01
CA ASN A 103 2.20 -5.72 -11.71
C ASN A 103 0.94 -5.56 -10.83
N SER A 104 1.08 -5.76 -9.52
CA SER A 104 -0.06 -5.71 -8.60
C SER A 104 0.36 -5.30 -7.19
N ILE A 105 -0.54 -4.59 -6.51
CA ILE A 105 -0.46 -4.24 -5.09
C ILE A 105 -1.72 -4.78 -4.41
N ILE A 106 -1.51 -5.59 -3.38
CA ILE A 106 -2.58 -6.06 -2.49
C ILE A 106 -2.31 -5.43 -1.13
N LEU A 107 -3.27 -4.66 -0.63
CA LEU A 107 -3.21 -4.05 0.69
C LEU A 107 -4.20 -4.78 1.59
N THR A 108 -3.67 -5.42 2.63
CA THR A 108 -4.50 -6.07 3.65
C THR A 108 -5.02 -5.04 4.64
N VAL A 109 -6.23 -5.27 5.15
CA VAL A 109 -6.88 -4.40 6.14
C VAL A 109 -7.32 -5.21 7.37
N PRO A 110 -7.49 -4.58 8.54
CA PRO A 110 -8.07 -5.25 9.69
C PRO A 110 -9.46 -5.85 9.35
N PRO A 111 -9.81 -7.04 9.86
CA PRO A 111 -11.09 -7.71 9.55
C PRO A 111 -12.31 -6.82 9.82
N GLY A 112 -12.28 -6.07 10.93
CA GLY A 112 -13.34 -5.16 11.33
C GLY A 112 -13.25 -3.74 10.74
N MET A 113 -12.47 -3.49 9.69
CA MET A 113 -12.35 -2.15 9.09
C MET A 113 -13.65 -1.75 8.35
N PRO A 114 -14.33 -0.67 8.76
CA PRO A 114 -15.54 -0.18 8.10
C PRO A 114 -15.30 0.13 6.62
N GLN A 115 -16.33 -0.03 5.77
CA GLN A 115 -16.23 0.20 4.33
C GLN A 115 -15.74 1.63 4.00
N VAL A 116 -16.14 2.63 4.79
CA VAL A 116 -15.71 4.01 4.59
C VAL A 116 -14.21 4.19 4.88
N GLU A 117 -13.67 3.58 5.94
CA GLU A 117 -12.23 3.57 6.21
C GLU A 117 -11.45 2.90 5.09
N ARG A 118 -11.96 1.77 4.59
CA ARG A 118 -11.37 1.01 3.49
C ARG A 118 -11.34 1.84 2.20
N SER A 119 -12.41 2.57 1.91
CA SER A 119 -12.50 3.48 0.76
C SER A 119 -11.47 4.61 0.87
N LEU A 120 -11.33 5.20 2.06
CA LEU A 120 -10.36 6.26 2.31
C LEU A 120 -8.92 5.75 2.18
N LEU A 121 -8.61 4.57 2.73
CA LEU A 121 -7.31 3.94 2.58
C LEU A 121 -6.98 3.64 1.12
N ASN A 122 -7.97 3.15 0.35
CA ASN A 122 -7.82 2.94 -1.09
C ASN A 122 -7.55 4.26 -1.83
N ASP A 123 -8.22 5.35 -1.48
CA ASP A 123 -7.93 6.68 -2.05
C ASP A 123 -6.51 7.15 -1.72
N ARG A 124 -6.04 6.94 -0.48
CA ARG A 124 -4.66 7.26 -0.08
C ARG A 124 -3.63 6.43 -0.88
N LEU A 125 -3.91 5.15 -1.13
CA LEU A 125 -3.07 4.29 -1.98
C LEU A 125 -3.05 4.77 -3.44
N LEU A 126 -4.21 5.12 -4.01
CA LEU A 126 -4.30 5.65 -5.37
C LEU A 126 -3.53 6.97 -5.52
N GLN A 127 -3.64 7.88 -4.54
CA GLN A 127 -2.85 9.10 -4.51
C GLN A 127 -1.35 8.81 -4.42
N ALA A 128 -0.93 7.89 -3.55
CA ALA A 128 0.47 7.50 -3.41
C ALA A 128 1.03 6.97 -4.75
N LEU A 129 0.28 6.07 -5.39
CA LEU A 129 0.65 5.51 -6.68
C LEU A 129 0.81 6.59 -7.75
N ALA A 130 -0.18 7.47 -7.91
CA ALA A 130 -0.14 8.53 -8.91
C ALA A 130 1.00 9.53 -8.65
N LEU A 131 1.24 9.88 -7.37
CA LEU A 131 2.32 10.78 -6.98
C LEU A 131 3.69 10.19 -7.29
N VAL A 132 3.94 8.92 -6.94
CA VAL A 132 5.21 8.23 -7.27
C VAL A 132 5.42 8.19 -8.78
N TRP A 133 4.41 7.83 -9.57
CA TRP A 133 4.53 7.79 -11.03
C TRP A 133 4.86 9.15 -11.64
N LYS A 134 4.24 10.22 -11.15
CA LYS A 134 4.53 11.59 -11.57
C LYS A 134 5.93 12.03 -11.16
N CYS A 135 6.34 11.72 -9.93
CA CYS A 135 7.67 12.06 -9.41
C CYS A 135 8.80 11.34 -10.15
N MET A 136 8.55 10.11 -10.61
CA MET A 136 9.50 9.32 -11.42
C MET A 136 9.53 9.73 -12.90
N GLY A 137 8.71 10.69 -13.33
CA GLY A 137 8.58 11.07 -14.74
C GLY A 137 7.94 9.98 -15.61
N TRP A 138 7.18 9.05 -15.00
CA TRP A 138 6.48 7.98 -15.72
C TRP A 138 5.09 8.40 -16.17
N HIS A 139 4.57 9.53 -15.72
CA HIS A 139 3.35 10.14 -16.24
C HIS A 139 3.45 11.66 -16.17
N GLU A 140 3.23 12.32 -17.31
CA GLU A 140 3.32 13.77 -17.45
C GLU A 140 2.01 14.48 -17.12
N GLY A 141 2.11 15.78 -16.79
CA GLY A 141 0.96 16.64 -16.51
C GLY A 141 0.20 16.30 -15.21
N ASP A 142 -0.96 16.94 -15.04
CA ASP A 142 -1.71 16.94 -13.78
C ASP A 142 -2.97 16.06 -13.81
N LEU A 143 -3.17 15.27 -14.85
CA LEU A 143 -4.30 14.36 -14.94
C LEU A 143 -4.07 13.06 -14.16
N ASP A 144 -5.15 12.41 -13.76
CA ASP A 144 -5.12 11.14 -13.04
C ASP A 144 -4.63 10.00 -13.95
N PRO A 145 -3.45 9.39 -13.70
CA PRO A 145 -2.88 8.38 -14.58
C PRO A 145 -3.74 7.11 -14.70
N SER A 146 -4.62 6.84 -13.72
CA SER A 146 -5.53 5.69 -13.75
C SER A 146 -6.67 5.85 -14.77
N LYS A 147 -6.90 7.08 -15.26
CA LYS A 147 -7.96 7.40 -16.24
C LYS A 147 -7.51 7.31 -17.69
N ALA A 148 -6.26 6.98 -17.96
CA ALA A 148 -5.77 6.74 -19.32
C ALA A 148 -6.47 5.51 -19.92
N LYS A 149 -7.37 5.75 -20.89
CA LYS A 149 -8.20 4.71 -21.53
C LYS A 149 -7.90 4.59 -23.03
N GLY A 150 -6.77 3.97 -23.37
CA GLY A 150 -6.40 3.66 -24.75
C GLY A 150 -5.95 4.87 -25.58
N LEU A 151 -5.84 4.67 -26.90
CA LEU A 151 -5.15 5.56 -27.84
C LEU A 151 -5.73 6.99 -27.92
N ASN A 152 -7.04 7.15 -27.70
CA ASN A 152 -7.75 8.42 -27.83
C ASN A 152 -8.12 9.05 -26.47
N SER A 153 -7.46 8.62 -25.39
CA SER A 153 -7.74 9.18 -24.07
C SER A 153 -7.22 10.62 -23.98
N PRO A 154 -8.00 11.56 -23.40
CA PRO A 154 -7.49 12.90 -23.08
C PRO A 154 -6.42 12.87 -21.97
N VAL A 155 -6.29 11.73 -21.27
CA VAL A 155 -5.26 11.49 -20.26
C VAL A 155 -4.13 10.69 -20.92
N PRO A 156 -2.88 11.18 -20.90
CA PRO A 156 -1.76 10.45 -21.47
C PRO A 156 -1.53 9.13 -20.72
N ALA A 157 -1.24 8.06 -21.46
CA ALA A 157 -0.88 6.80 -20.84
C ALA A 157 0.46 6.92 -20.09
N PRO A 158 0.60 6.32 -18.91
CA PRO A 158 1.88 6.29 -18.20
C PRO A 158 2.91 5.45 -18.98
N ARG A 159 4.16 5.92 -19.05
CA ARG A 159 5.28 5.23 -19.71
C ARG A 159 5.59 3.88 -19.07
N VAL A 160 5.42 3.78 -17.76
CA VAL A 160 5.47 2.53 -17.00
C VAL A 160 4.04 2.16 -16.61
N PRO A 161 3.53 0.96 -16.92
CA PRO A 161 2.18 0.57 -16.57
C PRO A 161 1.92 0.67 -15.07
N LEU A 162 0.73 1.14 -14.68
CA LEU A 162 0.31 1.14 -13.28
C LEU A 162 0.02 -0.30 -12.81
N PRO A 163 0.40 -0.67 -11.58
CA PRO A 163 0.00 -1.93 -10.98
C PRO A 163 -1.51 -1.96 -10.72
N ARG A 164 -2.10 -3.16 -10.76
CA ARG A 164 -3.48 -3.38 -10.30
C ARG A 164 -3.54 -3.29 -8.78
N ILE A 165 -4.55 -2.62 -8.24
CA ILE A 165 -4.74 -2.46 -6.79
C ILE A 165 -5.89 -3.35 -6.30
N LYS A 166 -5.71 -4.00 -5.15
CA LYS A 166 -6.77 -4.70 -4.40
C LYS A 166 -6.67 -4.36 -2.91
N VAL A 167 -7.75 -3.88 -2.29
CA VAL A 167 -7.81 -3.50 -0.86
C VAL A 167 -8.94 -4.25 -0.12
N GLU A 168 -9.39 -5.35 -0.69
CA GLU A 168 -10.56 -6.11 -0.19
C GLU A 168 -10.17 -7.18 0.84
N TRP A 169 -8.91 -7.60 0.83
CA TRP A 169 -8.41 -8.68 1.66
C TRP A 169 -8.22 -8.25 3.10
N ASP A 170 -8.73 -9.05 4.04
CA ASP A 170 -8.40 -8.84 5.45
C ASP A 170 -7.10 -9.58 5.82
N GLU A 171 -6.42 -9.02 6.82
CA GLU A 171 -5.12 -9.49 7.33
C GLU A 171 -5.18 -10.92 7.87
N ALA A 172 -6.24 -11.26 8.61
CA ALA A 172 -6.38 -12.57 9.23
C ALA A 172 -6.59 -13.68 8.19
N THR A 173 -7.49 -13.48 7.22
CA THR A 173 -7.69 -14.42 6.11
C THR A 173 -6.40 -14.59 5.31
N CYS A 174 -5.64 -13.51 5.07
CA CYS A 174 -4.37 -13.62 4.37
C CYS A 174 -3.35 -14.45 5.14
N GLY A 175 -3.23 -14.26 6.46
CA GLY A 175 -2.36 -15.07 7.30
C GLY A 175 -2.74 -16.55 7.27
N GLN A 176 -4.03 -16.86 7.38
CA GLN A 176 -4.54 -18.22 7.31
C GLN A 176 -4.27 -18.87 5.94
N LEU A 177 -4.48 -18.16 4.84
CA LEU A 177 -4.19 -18.67 3.50
C LEU A 177 -2.71 -18.96 3.26
N VAL A 178 -1.81 -18.12 3.78
CA VAL A 178 -0.37 -18.36 3.70
C VAL A 178 0.01 -19.62 4.47
N TYR A 179 -0.55 -19.81 5.67
CA TYR A 179 -0.36 -21.03 6.46
C TYR A 179 -0.83 -22.27 5.68
N LEU A 180 -2.08 -22.26 5.20
CA LEU A 180 -2.65 -23.39 4.45
C LEU A 180 -1.81 -23.71 3.21
N TYR A 181 -1.44 -22.71 2.42
CA TYR A 181 -0.63 -22.90 1.22
C TYR A 181 0.74 -23.49 1.54
N THR A 182 1.40 -22.97 2.57
CA THR A 182 2.74 -23.42 2.96
C THR A 182 2.71 -24.85 3.47
N GLU A 183 1.77 -25.18 4.36
CA GLU A 183 1.63 -26.54 4.89
C GLU A 183 1.34 -27.54 3.77
N ILE A 184 0.32 -27.26 2.95
CA ILE A 184 -0.08 -28.15 1.87
C ILE A 184 1.07 -28.34 0.88
N ARG A 185 1.73 -27.26 0.46
CA ARG A 185 2.76 -27.33 -0.58
C ARG A 185 4.07 -27.93 -0.09
N GLU A 186 4.58 -27.44 1.04
CA GLU A 186 5.95 -27.73 1.49
C GLU A 186 5.99 -28.96 2.39
N ASN A 187 4.98 -29.18 3.25
CA ASN A 187 4.97 -30.29 4.22
C ASN A 187 4.18 -31.51 3.73
N PHE A 188 3.17 -31.30 2.89
CA PHE A 188 2.32 -32.37 2.33
C PHE A 188 2.50 -32.55 0.82
N ALA A 189 3.53 -31.95 0.21
CA ALA A 189 3.87 -32.11 -1.22
C ALA A 189 2.71 -31.81 -2.20
N GLY A 190 1.77 -30.96 -1.81
CA GLY A 190 0.56 -30.62 -2.56
C GLY A 190 -0.66 -31.48 -2.25
N HIS A 191 -0.56 -32.48 -1.37
CA HIS A 191 -1.66 -33.36 -0.99
C HIS A 191 -2.53 -32.72 0.11
N ALA A 192 -3.44 -31.83 -0.30
CA ALA A 192 -4.36 -31.14 0.60
C ALA A 192 -5.24 -32.09 1.43
N GLN A 193 -5.67 -33.21 0.83
CA GLN A 193 -6.50 -34.21 1.53
C GLN A 193 -5.77 -34.81 2.74
N GLU A 194 -4.50 -35.18 2.56
CA GLU A 194 -3.68 -35.75 3.63
C GLU A 194 -3.43 -34.73 4.76
N PHE A 195 -3.24 -33.46 4.40
CA PHE A 195 -3.15 -32.37 5.37
C PHE A 195 -4.42 -32.24 6.20
N PHE A 196 -5.59 -32.23 5.55
CA PHE A 196 -6.89 -32.11 6.21
C PHE A 196 -7.16 -33.32 7.10
N ASP A 197 -6.89 -34.52 6.60
CA ASP A 197 -7.00 -35.75 7.37
C ASP A 197 -6.05 -35.79 8.56
N THR A 198 -4.85 -35.21 8.46
CA THR A 198 -3.89 -35.18 9.58
C THR A 198 -4.35 -34.23 10.69
N LEU A 199 -4.96 -33.10 10.34
CA LEU A 199 -5.47 -32.12 11.31
C LEU A 199 -6.85 -32.47 11.87
N ALA A 200 -7.64 -33.29 11.16
CA ALA A 200 -8.96 -33.67 11.59
C ALA A 200 -8.92 -34.48 12.89
N ARG A 201 -9.67 -34.02 13.90
CA ARG A 201 -9.81 -34.75 15.17
C ARG A 201 -10.38 -36.16 14.91
N PRO A 202 -10.00 -37.17 15.72
CA PRO A 202 -10.46 -38.55 15.51
C PRO A 202 -11.98 -38.72 15.50
N ASP A 203 -12.69 -37.87 16.26
CA ASP A 203 -14.16 -37.87 16.40
C ASP A 203 -14.89 -37.05 15.32
N LYS A 204 -14.16 -36.37 14.42
CA LYS A 204 -14.76 -35.53 13.38
C LYS A 204 -15.26 -36.39 12.21
N ALA A 205 -16.59 -36.40 12.01
CA ALA A 205 -17.23 -37.15 10.93
C ALA A 205 -16.87 -36.60 9.53
N ASN A 206 -16.81 -35.28 9.39
CA ASN A 206 -16.43 -34.63 8.15
C ASN A 206 -14.96 -34.18 8.18
N ARG A 207 -14.08 -35.00 7.60
CA ARG A 207 -12.63 -34.78 7.56
C ARG A 207 -12.18 -33.93 6.37
N GLU A 208 -13.08 -33.64 5.42
CA GLU A 208 -12.83 -32.72 4.30
C GLU A 208 -12.89 -31.26 4.73
N HIS A 209 -13.13 -30.97 6.02
CA HIS A 209 -13.15 -29.62 6.54
C HIS A 209 -12.18 -29.47 7.71
N ILE A 210 -11.52 -28.32 7.78
CA ILE A 210 -10.72 -27.90 8.94
C ILE A 210 -11.20 -26.55 9.44
N THR A 211 -11.20 -26.40 10.77
CA THR A 211 -11.51 -25.13 11.42
C THR A 211 -10.19 -24.53 11.90
N LEU A 212 -9.83 -23.38 11.35
CA LEU A 212 -8.60 -22.68 11.69
C LEU A 212 -8.93 -21.43 12.49
N ALA A 213 -8.25 -21.27 13.62
CA ALA A 213 -8.30 -20.05 14.42
C ALA A 213 -6.94 -19.36 14.35
N SER A 214 -6.94 -18.06 14.02
CA SER A 214 -5.74 -17.22 14.05
C SER A 214 -5.94 -16.07 15.03
N ILE A 215 -4.92 -15.81 15.87
CA ILE A 215 -4.86 -14.66 16.75
C ILE A 215 -3.73 -13.77 16.26
N ASP A 216 -4.06 -12.57 15.84
CA ASP A 216 -3.08 -11.54 15.48
C ASP A 216 -2.99 -10.51 16.61
N ILE A 217 -1.79 -10.33 17.16
CA ILE A 217 -1.51 -9.43 18.27
C ILE A 217 -0.58 -8.32 17.77
N GLY A 218 -1.19 -7.21 17.33
CA GLY A 218 -0.49 -6.02 16.89
C GLY A 218 -0.18 -5.05 18.04
N GLY A 219 0.50 -3.95 17.73
CA GLY A 219 0.86 -2.93 18.71
C GLY A 219 -0.31 -2.10 19.27
N GLY A 220 -1.53 -2.29 18.77
CA GLY A 220 -2.72 -1.57 19.25
C GLY A 220 -4.06 -2.25 18.99
N THR A 221 -4.07 -3.45 18.40
CA THR A 221 -5.26 -4.28 18.20
C THR A 221 -4.88 -5.74 18.43
N THR A 222 -5.87 -6.53 18.86
CA THR A 222 -5.78 -7.98 18.89
C THR A 222 -7.03 -8.52 18.21
N ASP A 223 -6.83 -9.27 17.14
CA ASP A 223 -7.91 -9.77 16.29
C ASP A 223 -7.90 -11.31 16.33
N LEU A 224 -9.06 -11.91 16.62
CA LEU A 224 -9.29 -13.36 16.56
C LEU A 224 -10.22 -13.63 15.38
N VAL A 225 -9.78 -14.49 14.46
CA VAL A 225 -10.60 -14.96 13.34
C VAL A 225 -10.64 -16.48 13.36
N ILE A 226 -11.84 -17.03 13.22
CA ILE A 226 -12.10 -18.46 13.13
C ILE A 226 -12.79 -18.70 11.78
N THR A 227 -12.25 -19.59 10.97
CA THR A 227 -12.73 -19.87 9.62
C THR A 227 -12.74 -21.36 9.37
N ASP A 228 -13.82 -21.84 8.74
CA ASP A 228 -13.91 -23.19 8.23
C ASP A 228 -13.45 -23.22 6.77
N TYR A 229 -12.52 -24.12 6.48
CA TYR A 229 -12.02 -24.39 5.13
C TYR A 229 -12.48 -25.77 4.67
N SER A 230 -12.71 -25.89 3.36
CA SER A 230 -13.11 -27.10 2.64
C SER A 230 -12.31 -27.23 1.36
#